data_AF-A0A1Z8LDR6-F1
#
_entry.id   AF-A0A1Z8LDR6-F1
#
_cell.length_a   1.000
_cell.length_b   1.000
_cell.length_c   1.000
_cell.angle_alpha   90.00
_cell.angle_beta   90.00
_cell.angle_gamma   90.00
#
_symmetry.space_group_name_H-M   'P 1'
#
loop_
_entity.id
_entity.type
_entity.pdbx_description
1 polymer ?
#
loop_
_entity_poly.entity_id
_entity_poly.type
_entity_poly.pdbx_seq_one_letter_code
_entity_poly.pdbx_strand_id
1 'polypeptide(L)'
;MNEKNVLNTNLDPEVEKIRDQIISKIGDKPLDEVNQIIKKLLMENMDETMRLAALAARVKIIRSKISLLYDDKMEINKPKIKQPAKETLVEKPNIKEEKWVRIKMLESGEVNGKQI
;
A
#
# COMPACT_ATOMS: atom_id res chain seq x y z
N MET A 1 -9.65 20.77 -8.84
CA MET A 1 -8.55 20.71 -7.87
C MET A 1 -8.68 19.38 -7.14
N ASN A 2 -7.76 18.45 -7.37
CA ASN A 2 -7.81 17.15 -6.70
C ASN A 2 -6.95 17.25 -5.44
N GLU A 3 -7.59 17.59 -4.33
CA GLU A 3 -7.03 17.31 -3.01
C GLU A 3 -6.86 15.80 -2.90
N LYS A 4 -5.66 15.33 -3.26
CA LYS A 4 -5.22 13.99 -2.88
C LYS A 4 -5.30 13.98 -1.37
N ASN A 5 -6.28 13.28 -0.84
CA ASN A 5 -6.38 12.93 0.56
C ASN A 5 -5.18 12.04 0.87
N VAL A 6 -4.02 12.67 1.08
CA VAL A 6 -2.82 12.02 1.60
C VAL A 6 -3.21 11.68 3.02
N LEU A 7 -3.82 10.51 3.19
CA LEU A 7 -4.11 9.96 4.51
C LEU A 7 -2.77 9.94 5.22
N ASN A 8 -2.55 10.87 6.15
CA ASN A 8 -1.39 10.85 7.02
C ASN A 8 -1.44 9.52 7.78
N THR A 9 -0.67 8.53 7.32
CA THR A 9 -0.63 7.19 7.91
C THR A 9 0.15 7.16 9.23
N ASN A 10 0.66 8.30 9.65
CA ASN A 10 1.38 8.45 10.90
C ASN A 10 0.37 8.50 12.04
N LEU A 11 0.47 7.52 12.93
CA LEU A 11 -0.20 7.51 14.21
C LEU A 11 0.52 8.48 15.15
N ASP A 12 -0.21 8.96 16.16
CA ASP A 12 0.41 9.70 17.26
C ASP A 12 1.54 8.85 17.89
N PRO A 13 2.73 9.41 18.17
CA PRO A 13 3.84 8.68 18.78
C PRO A 13 3.47 7.97 20.10
N GLU A 14 2.49 8.46 20.86
CA GLU A 14 2.00 7.77 22.06
C GLU A 14 1.27 6.47 21.70
N VAL A 15 0.39 6.54 20.70
CA VAL A 15 -0.36 5.39 20.18
C VAL A 15 0.57 4.35 19.56
N GLU A 16 1.65 4.78 18.90
CA GLU A 16 2.67 3.87 18.37
C GLU A 16 3.39 3.07 19.45
N LYS A 17 3.76 3.72 20.56
CA LYS A 17 4.40 3.06 21.70
C LYS A 17 3.48 2.01 22.32
N ILE A 18 2.21 2.38 22.56
CA ILE A 18 1.23 1.46 23.14
C ILE A 18 0.96 0.30 22.18
N ARG A 19 0.83 0.57 20.88
CA ARG A 19 0.68 -0.46 19.83
C ARG A 19 1.81 -1.48 19.91
N ASP A 20 3.06 -1.01 19.95
CA ASP A 20 4.22 -1.90 19.95
C ASP A 20 4.35 -2.68 21.27
N GLN A 21 3.93 -2.10 22.40
CA GLN A 21 3.78 -2.82 23.67
C GLN A 21 2.71 -3.92 23.58
N ILE A 22 1.55 -3.64 22.97
CA ILE A 22 0.48 -4.62 22.76
C ILE A 22 1.00 -5.79 21.91
N ILE A 23 1.67 -5.49 20.80
CA ILE A 23 2.26 -6.51 19.92
C ILE A 23 3.30 -7.35 20.69
N SER A 24 4.16 -6.71 21.48
CA SER A 24 5.16 -7.41 22.29
C SER A 24 4.53 -8.31 23.35
N LYS A 25 3.40 -7.92 23.95
CA LYS A 25 2.68 -8.74 24.94
C LYS A 25 1.98 -9.95 24.31
N ILE A 26 1.50 -9.80 23.08
CA ILE A 26 0.84 -10.87 22.33
C ILE A 26 1.86 -11.93 21.89
N GLY A 27 3.05 -11.51 21.49
CA GLY A 27 4.13 -12.42 21.06
C GLY A 27 3.77 -13.22 19.81
N ASP A 28 4.32 -14.42 19.70
CA ASP A 28 4.23 -15.28 18.51
C ASP A 28 3.05 -16.27 18.56
N LYS A 29 1.90 -15.81 19.07
CA LYS A 29 0.69 -16.62 19.23
C LYS A 29 -0.03 -16.83 17.89
N PRO A 30 -0.76 -17.95 17.74
CA PRO A 30 -1.57 -18.17 16.54
C PRO A 30 -2.65 -17.09 16.40
N LEU A 31 -3.00 -16.74 15.15
CA LEU A 31 -3.90 -15.63 14.82
C LEU A 31 -5.26 -15.71 15.54
N ASP A 32 -5.75 -16.93 15.79
CA ASP A 32 -7.02 -17.12 16.50
C ASP A 32 -6.94 -16.65 17.96
N GLU A 33 -5.87 -17.00 18.67
CA GLU A 33 -5.63 -16.51 20.03
C GLU A 33 -5.44 -15.00 20.07
N VAL A 34 -4.69 -14.45 19.10
CA VAL A 34 -4.50 -13.00 18.98
C VAL A 34 -5.84 -12.29 18.82
N ASN A 35 -6.74 -12.82 17.99
CA ASN A 35 -8.06 -12.26 17.75
C ASN A 35 -8.92 -12.30 19.02
N GLN A 36 -8.86 -13.38 19.80
CA GLN A 36 -9.56 -13.47 21.07
C GLN A 36 -9.02 -12.48 22.11
N ILE A 37 -7.69 -12.34 22.21
CA ILE A 37 -7.03 -11.39 23.13
C ILE A 37 -7.43 -9.96 22.79
N ILE A 38 -7.32 -9.56 21.51
CA ILE A 38 -7.66 -8.20 21.07
C ILE A 38 -9.15 -7.93 21.27
N LYS A 39 -10.03 -8.91 21.00
CA LYS A 39 -11.47 -8.75 21.26
C LYS A 39 -11.76 -8.52 22.74
N LYS A 40 -11.15 -9.32 23.63
CA LYS A 40 -11.29 -9.13 25.09
C LYS A 40 -10.80 -7.74 25.52
N LEU A 41 -9.62 -7.34 25.03
CA LEU A 41 -9.03 -6.03 25.31
C LEU A 41 -9.94 -4.88 24.84
N LEU A 42 -10.58 -5.00 23.67
CA LEU A 42 -11.50 -3.99 23.14
C LEU A 42 -12.88 -3.98 23.83
N MET A 43 -13.25 -5.05 24.52
CA MET A 43 -14.51 -5.15 25.26
C MET A 43 -14.42 -4.54 26.65
N GLU A 44 -13.23 -4.49 27.25
CA GLU A 44 -13.00 -3.69 28.44
C GLU A 44 -13.16 -2.20 28.11
N ASN A 45 -13.74 -1.43 29.03
CA ASN A 45 -13.85 0.03 28.88
C ASN A 45 -12.45 0.63 28.88
N MET A 46 -11.91 0.84 27.68
CA MET A 46 -10.59 1.41 27.46
C MET A 46 -10.68 2.87 27.03
N ASP A 47 -9.66 3.64 27.41
CA ASP A 47 -9.44 4.99 26.91
C ASP A 47 -9.29 5.01 25.38
N GLU A 48 -9.65 6.14 24.75
CA GLU A 48 -9.67 6.28 23.29
C GLU A 48 -8.31 6.01 22.63
N THR A 49 -7.22 6.45 23.28
CA THR A 49 -5.83 6.24 22.83
C THR A 49 -5.45 4.76 22.84
N MET A 50 -5.80 4.04 23.90
CA MET A 50 -5.57 2.61 24.05
C MET A 50 -6.43 1.82 23.05
N ARG A 51 -7.69 2.22 22.83
CA ARG A 51 -8.57 1.62 21.82
C ARG A 51 -8.00 1.79 20.42
N LEU A 52 -7.51 2.98 20.08
CA LEU A 52 -6.85 3.24 18.80
C LEU A 52 -5.57 2.42 18.65
N ALA A 53 -4.75 2.33 19.70
CA ALA A 53 -3.53 1.54 19.71
C ALA A 53 -3.80 0.04 19.52
N ALA A 54 -4.84 -0.50 20.18
CA ALA A 54 -5.25 -1.90 20.03
C ALA A 54 -5.74 -2.20 18.60
N LEU A 55 -6.50 -1.30 17.98
CA LEU A 55 -6.91 -1.43 16.58
C LEU A 55 -5.71 -1.34 15.64
N ALA A 56 -4.80 -0.39 15.85
CA ALA A 56 -3.57 -0.26 15.07
C ALA A 56 -2.69 -1.51 15.18
N ALA A 57 -2.60 -2.10 16.38
CA ALA A 57 -1.88 -3.35 16.61
C ALA A 57 -2.50 -4.50 15.81
N ARG A 58 -3.84 -4.64 15.84
CA ARG A 58 -4.56 -5.64 15.04
C ARG A 58 -4.25 -5.51 13.55
N VAL A 59 -4.28 -4.30 13.02
CA VAL A 59 -3.99 -4.03 11.61
C VAL A 59 -2.53 -4.37 11.28
N LYS A 60 -1.57 -4.00 12.14
CA LYS A 60 -0.14 -4.30 11.95
C LYS A 60 0.12 -5.81 11.94
N ILE A 61 -0.50 -6.56 12.85
CA ILE A 61 -0.39 -8.03 12.89
C ILE A 61 -0.94 -8.68 11.61
N ILE A 62 -2.13 -8.27 11.17
CA ILE A 62 -2.73 -8.79 9.94
C ILE A 62 -1.84 -8.47 8.72
N ARG A 63 -1.33 -7.24 8.61
CA ARG A 63 -0.41 -6.85 7.54
C ARG A 63 0.86 -7.68 7.55
N SER A 64 1.48 -7.90 8.71
CA SER A 64 2.65 -8.76 8.83
C SER A 64 2.35 -10.19 8.39
N LYS A 65 1.21 -10.76 8.79
CA LYS A 65 0.84 -12.12 8.38
C LYS A 65 0.56 -12.23 6.88
N ILE A 66 -0.09 -11.22 6.30
CA ILE A 66 -0.27 -11.11 4.86
C ILE A 66 1.11 -11.05 4.18
N SER A 67 2.03 -10.22 4.65
CA SER A 67 3.40 -10.16 4.10
C SER A 67 4.03 -11.54 4.10
N LEU A 68 4.04 -12.25 5.23
CA LEU A 68 4.61 -13.60 5.32
C LEU A 68 3.97 -14.57 4.30
N LEU A 69 2.65 -14.57 4.18
CA LEU A 69 1.94 -15.47 3.26
C LEU A 69 2.15 -15.11 1.78
N TYR A 70 2.34 -13.83 1.46
CA TYR A 70 2.58 -13.37 0.10
C TYR A 70 4.06 -13.47 -0.27
N ASP A 71 4.98 -13.22 0.67
CA ASP A 71 6.42 -13.42 0.51
C ASP A 71 6.73 -14.92 0.28
N ASP A 72 6.07 -15.83 1.01
CA ASP A 72 6.15 -17.29 0.77
C ASP A 72 5.63 -17.71 -0.62
N LYS A 73 4.72 -16.92 -1.22
CA LYS A 73 4.17 -17.17 -2.56
C LYS A 73 4.93 -16.41 -3.66
N MET A 74 5.93 -15.60 -3.29
CA MET A 74 6.65 -14.71 -4.19
C MET A 74 8.17 -14.94 -4.11
N GLU A 75 8.61 -16.12 -4.56
CA GLU A 75 9.83 -16.26 -5.39
C GLU A 75 9.61 -15.61 -6.79
N ILE A 76 8.84 -14.52 -6.85
CA ILE A 76 8.49 -13.81 -8.08
C ILE A 76 9.40 -12.60 -8.10
N ASN A 77 10.56 -12.79 -8.75
CA ASN A 77 11.41 -11.78 -9.35
C ASN A 77 11.20 -10.37 -8.80
N LYS A 78 11.80 -10.07 -7.64
CA LYS A 78 11.92 -8.68 -7.17
C LYS A 78 12.64 -7.89 -8.28
N PRO A 79 12.01 -6.93 -8.99
CA PRO A 79 12.78 -6.04 -9.83
C PRO A 79 13.69 -5.27 -8.88
N LYS A 80 15.00 -5.52 -9.00
CA LYS A 80 16.04 -4.78 -8.27
C LYS A 80 15.74 -3.30 -8.45
N ILE A 81 15.34 -2.63 -7.37
CA ILE A 81 15.35 -1.17 -7.29
C ILE A 81 16.83 -0.79 -7.42
N LYS A 82 17.24 -0.45 -8.64
CA LYS A 82 18.57 0.08 -8.90
C LYS A 82 18.63 1.47 -8.28
N GLN A 83 19.53 1.61 -7.31
CA GLN A 83 20.02 2.90 -6.84
C GLN A 83 20.49 3.74 -8.05
N PRO A 84 20.39 5.08 -8.01
CA PRO A 84 20.75 5.91 -9.14
C PRO A 84 22.27 5.98 -9.23
N ALA A 85 22.86 5.25 -10.16
CA ALA A 85 24.22 5.50 -10.59
C ALA A 85 24.40 5.13 -12.07
N LYS A 86 24.56 6.22 -12.85
CA LYS A 86 25.30 6.35 -14.11
C LYS A 86 24.75 5.67 -15.37
N GLU A 87 24.61 6.55 -16.37
CA GLU A 87 24.42 6.32 -17.80
C GLU A 87 25.20 5.10 -18.31
N THR A 88 24.53 4.20 -19.02
CA THR A 88 25.03 3.64 -20.29
C THR A 88 23.82 3.05 -21.05
N LEU A 89 23.74 3.42 -22.33
CA LEU A 89 22.80 2.92 -23.33
C LEU A 89 22.96 1.40 -23.53
N VAL A 90 21.88 0.71 -23.92
CA VAL A 90 21.78 -0.26 -25.04
C VAL A 90 20.49 -1.12 -24.90
N GLU A 91 19.61 -0.90 -25.88
CA GLU A 91 18.74 -1.82 -26.67
C GLU A 91 17.66 -2.75 -26.04
N LYS A 92 16.42 -2.39 -26.42
CA LYS A 92 15.09 -3.06 -26.57
C LYS A 92 15.06 -4.59 -26.87
N PRO A 93 13.91 -5.32 -26.77
CA PRO A 93 12.53 -4.84 -27.03
C PRO A 93 11.34 -5.46 -26.23
N ASN A 94 10.18 -4.82 -26.45
CA ASN A 94 8.82 -5.41 -26.53
C ASN A 94 7.98 -5.55 -25.25
N ILE A 95 7.09 -4.58 -25.00
CA ILE A 95 5.61 -4.70 -25.04
C ILE A 95 5.06 -3.28 -25.23
N LYS A 96 4.03 -3.14 -26.07
CA LYS A 96 3.53 -1.87 -26.63
C LYS A 96 2.98 -0.93 -25.56
N GLU A 97 3.74 0.09 -25.19
CA GLU A 97 3.22 1.29 -24.54
C GLU A 97 2.30 2.00 -25.54
N GLU A 98 1.06 2.31 -25.12
CA GLU A 98 0.12 3.15 -25.88
C GLU A 98 0.74 4.54 -26.09
N LYS A 99 1.48 4.67 -27.18
CA LYS A 99 2.15 5.90 -27.56
C LYS A 99 1.22 6.72 -28.42
N TRP A 100 0.68 7.77 -27.82
CA TRP A 100 -0.13 8.75 -28.52
C TRP A 100 0.67 9.42 -29.64
N VAL A 101 0.14 9.35 -30.86
CA VAL A 101 0.73 9.99 -32.04
C VAL A 101 -0.11 11.20 -32.40
N ARG A 102 0.54 12.36 -32.60
CA ARG A 102 -0.13 13.56 -33.12
C ARG A 102 -0.20 13.48 -34.63
N ILE A 103 -1.41 13.60 -35.17
CA ILE A 103 -1.68 13.66 -36.61
C ILE A 103 -2.13 15.08 -36.96
N LYS A 104 -1.72 15.58 -38.13
CA LYS A 104 -2.15 16.85 -38.70
C LYS A 104 -2.99 16.58 -39.93
N MET A 105 -4.14 17.23 -40.05
CA MET A 105 -5.00 17.13 -41.22
C MET A 105 -4.33 17.82 -42.42
N LEU A 106 -4.33 17.16 -43.57
CA LEU A 106 -3.81 17.72 -44.82
C LEU A 106 -4.91 18.41 -45.64
N GLU A 107 -6.14 17.89 -45.53
CA GLU A 107 -7.33 18.39 -46.19
C GLU A 107 -8.49 18.45 -45.18
N SER A 108 -9.43 19.37 -45.39
CA SER A 108 -10.59 19.52 -44.52
C SER A 108 -11.60 18.42 -44.80
N GLY A 109 -11.94 17.65 -43.77
CA GLY A 109 -12.92 16.56 -43.84
C GLY A 109 -14.23 16.98 -43.19
N GLU A 110 -15.36 16.47 -43.68
CA GLU A 110 -16.66 16.69 -43.03
C GLU A 110 -16.97 15.49 -42.12
N VAL A 111 -17.02 15.72 -40.81
CA VAL A 111 -17.44 14.69 -39.84
C VAL A 111 -18.76 15.13 -39.21
N ASN A 112 -19.78 14.28 -39.33
CA ASN A 112 -21.13 14.54 -38.81
C ASN A 112 -21.71 15.91 -39.21
N GLY A 113 -21.54 16.33 -40.47
CA GLY A 113 -22.12 17.58 -40.98
C GLY A 113 -21.36 18.85 -40.59
N LYS A 114 -20.20 18.73 -39.93
CA LYS A 114 -19.32 19.86 -39.62
C LYS A 114 -17.96 19.67 -40.27
N GLN A 115 -17.51 20.71 -40.96
CA GLN A 115 -16.21 20.76 -41.62
C GLN A 115 -15.10 21.01 -40.57
N ILE A 116 -14.08 20.16 -40.55
CA ILE A 116 -12.89 20.23 -39.68
C ILE A 116 -11.60 20.35 -40.48
#